data_AF-A0A2E0P5R4-F1
#
_entry.id   AF-A0A2E0P5R4-F1
#
_cell.length_a   1.000
_cell.length_b   1.000
_cell.length_c   1.000
_cell.angle_alpha   90.00
_cell.angle_beta   90.00
_cell.angle_gamma   90.00
#
_symmetry.space_group_name_H-M   'P 1'
#
loop_
_entity.id
_entity.type
_entity.pdbx_description
1 polymer ?
#
loop_
_entity_poly.entity_id
_entity_poly.type
_entity_poly.pdbx_seq_one_letter_code
_entity_poly.pdbx_strand_id
1 'polypeptide(L)'
;MAENRGDQAFLNSDATGTWLEMTYGGALSFARRRYSRDLDGVDIVVSGIPYDNAVTYRSGCRLGPRAIRAGSVQLAELKHFPFGFDPFNTLSVVDYGDAFIDPHHPTSVFDSIETHADHILDSGAMMLSLGGDHSVAYPLLKAHAKKHGPVALVQFDAHCDTWPDDGTRFDHGTMFARAAAEGIVDVKRSTQVGLRTYNSSDHGFEILTSPWVHRNGIDAAIDIVRERAGDAPVYLSFDIDGLDPAFAPGTGTPVIGGLASWQGLEFIRGLEPLHLIGMDLVEVAPAYDHAEITAIAAASIAYDWMAVVAKQRGAVPRPVGRI
;
A
#
# COMPACT_ATOMS: atom_id res chain seq x y z
N MET A 1 -4.57 -33.03 -19.29
CA MET A 1 -4.79 -31.66 -18.79
C MET A 1 -3.74 -31.46 -17.74
N ALA A 2 -2.83 -30.50 -17.92
CA ALA A 2 -1.87 -30.18 -16.86
C ALA A 2 -2.71 -29.77 -15.64
N GLU A 3 -2.50 -30.42 -14.50
CA GLU A 3 -3.09 -29.96 -13.24
C GLU A 3 -2.73 -28.48 -13.04
N ASN A 4 -3.66 -27.67 -12.52
CA ASN A 4 -3.45 -26.27 -12.19
C ASN A 4 -2.38 -26.14 -11.07
N ARG A 5 -1.11 -26.27 -11.45
CA ARG A 5 0.05 -26.32 -10.56
C ARG A 5 1.29 -25.73 -11.25
N GLY A 6 2.07 -24.96 -10.50
CA GLY A 6 3.32 -24.37 -10.95
C GLY A 6 3.16 -23.17 -11.89
N ASP A 7 3.98 -22.14 -11.68
CA ASP A 7 4.14 -20.96 -12.54
C ASP A 7 2.81 -20.30 -12.97
N GLN A 8 1.85 -20.20 -12.04
CA GLN A 8 0.54 -19.58 -12.23
C GLN A 8 0.65 -18.21 -12.89
N ALA A 9 1.62 -17.40 -12.48
CA ALA A 9 1.80 -16.04 -12.99
C ALA A 9 1.96 -15.99 -14.51
N PHE A 10 2.51 -17.04 -15.13
CA PHE A 10 2.70 -17.15 -16.57
C PHE A 10 1.69 -18.05 -17.27
N LEU A 11 1.26 -19.12 -16.60
CA LEU A 11 0.47 -20.19 -17.21
C LEU A 11 -1.04 -20.03 -17.02
N ASN A 12 -1.48 -19.31 -15.99
CA ASN A 12 -2.90 -19.05 -15.78
C ASN A 12 -3.38 -17.94 -16.73
N SER A 13 -4.34 -18.25 -17.59
CA SER A 13 -5.02 -17.25 -18.43
C SER A 13 -6.08 -16.49 -17.67
N ASP A 14 -6.57 -16.98 -16.54
CA ASP A 14 -7.60 -16.32 -15.75
C ASP A 14 -6.98 -15.37 -14.73
N ALA A 15 -7.64 -14.24 -14.49
CA ALA A 15 -7.26 -13.28 -13.47
C ALA A 15 -7.82 -13.64 -12.08
N THR A 16 -8.44 -14.81 -11.91
CA THR A 16 -9.01 -15.34 -10.66
C THR A 16 -8.39 -16.69 -10.26
N GLY A 17 -8.69 -17.14 -9.04
CA GLY A 17 -8.25 -18.43 -8.49
C GLY A 17 -6.78 -18.49 -8.10
N THR A 18 -6.41 -19.59 -7.43
CA THR A 18 -5.05 -19.85 -6.94
C THR A 18 -4.67 -21.29 -7.26
N TRP A 19 -3.47 -21.48 -7.79
CA TRP A 19 -2.88 -22.76 -8.16
C TRP A 19 -1.88 -23.19 -7.10
N LEU A 20 -1.62 -24.50 -7.02
CA LEU A 20 -0.58 -25.00 -6.14
C LEU A 20 0.81 -24.61 -6.67
N GLU A 21 1.64 -24.02 -5.82
CA GLU A 21 3.00 -23.60 -6.14
C GLU A 21 4.00 -24.23 -5.18
N MET A 22 5.23 -24.46 -5.64
CA MET A 22 6.34 -24.64 -4.71
C MET A 22 6.65 -23.26 -4.11
N THR A 23 6.45 -23.08 -2.81
CA THR A 23 6.63 -21.77 -2.15
C THR A 23 8.01 -21.15 -2.41
N TYR A 24 9.05 -21.99 -2.51
CA TYR A 24 10.44 -21.60 -2.78
C TYR A 24 10.81 -21.46 -4.27
N GLY A 25 9.88 -21.72 -5.19
CA GLY A 25 10.11 -21.71 -6.64
C GLY A 25 9.06 -20.91 -7.40
N GLY A 26 9.05 -21.08 -8.72
CA GLY A 26 8.09 -20.49 -9.64
C GLY A 26 8.24 -18.97 -9.81
N ALA A 27 7.42 -18.42 -10.70
CA ALA A 27 7.34 -17.00 -11.03
C ALA A 27 6.97 -16.12 -9.82
N LEU A 28 7.67 -14.99 -9.65
CA LEU A 28 7.55 -14.10 -8.49
C LEU A 28 6.74 -12.83 -8.79
N SER A 29 5.53 -12.99 -9.33
CA SER A 29 4.52 -11.93 -9.24
C SER A 29 3.97 -11.85 -7.81
N PHE A 30 3.38 -10.71 -7.48
CA PHE A 30 2.74 -10.51 -6.18
C PHE A 30 1.63 -11.55 -5.99
N ALA A 31 1.68 -12.29 -4.88
CA ALA A 31 0.77 -13.38 -4.55
C ALA A 31 0.52 -14.38 -5.70
N ARG A 32 1.52 -14.57 -6.58
CA ARG A 32 1.45 -15.46 -7.76
C ARG A 32 0.37 -15.08 -8.78
N ARG A 33 -0.13 -13.83 -8.74
CA ARG A 33 -1.12 -13.33 -9.71
C ARG A 33 -0.58 -13.38 -11.14
N ARG A 34 -1.48 -13.53 -12.11
CA ARG A 34 -1.14 -13.49 -13.54
C ARG A 34 -0.40 -12.19 -13.86
N TYR A 35 0.75 -12.29 -14.54
CA TYR A 35 1.36 -11.13 -15.18
C TYR A 35 0.54 -10.73 -16.41
N SER A 36 -0.03 -9.53 -16.41
CA SER A 36 -0.85 -9.04 -17.51
C SER A 36 -0.88 -7.52 -17.56
N ARG A 37 -0.90 -6.96 -18.78
CA ARG A 37 -1.27 -5.56 -19.03
C ARG A 37 -2.65 -5.40 -19.66
N ASP A 38 -3.34 -6.51 -19.89
CA ASP A 38 -4.76 -6.52 -20.20
C ASP A 38 -5.55 -6.28 -18.91
N LEU A 39 -6.41 -5.26 -18.93
CA LEU A 39 -7.14 -4.75 -17.78
C LEU A 39 -8.65 -5.06 -17.85
N ASP A 40 -9.11 -5.74 -18.91
CA ASP A 40 -10.53 -6.02 -19.11
C ASP A 40 -11.07 -6.91 -17.97
N GLY A 41 -12.04 -6.39 -17.22
CA GLY A 41 -12.67 -7.10 -16.11
C GLY A 41 -11.74 -7.35 -14.91
N VAL A 42 -10.67 -6.55 -14.76
CA VAL A 42 -9.78 -6.61 -13.60
C VAL A 42 -10.33 -5.74 -12.46
N ASP A 43 -10.36 -6.29 -11.26
CA ASP A 43 -10.84 -5.60 -10.05
C ASP A 43 -9.73 -4.81 -9.37
N ILE A 44 -8.54 -5.40 -9.27
CA ILE A 44 -7.34 -4.81 -8.67
C ILE A 44 -6.14 -5.03 -9.58
N VAL A 45 -5.40 -3.95 -9.82
CA VAL A 45 -4.11 -3.99 -10.49
C VAL A 45 -3.01 -3.76 -9.47
N VAL A 46 -2.13 -4.75 -9.32
CA VAL A 46 -0.90 -4.61 -8.54
C VAL A 46 0.17 -4.06 -9.45
N SER A 47 0.82 -2.95 -9.07
CA SER A 47 1.93 -2.41 -9.86
C SER A 47 3.03 -1.82 -8.99
N GLY A 48 4.29 -1.99 -9.39
CA GLY A 48 5.43 -1.41 -8.69
C GLY A 48 5.78 -0.01 -9.17
N ILE A 49 6.17 0.89 -8.26
CA ILE A 49 6.64 2.25 -8.56
C ILE A 49 8.09 2.39 -8.06
N PRO A 50 9.10 1.82 -8.76
CA PRO A 50 10.47 1.65 -8.25
C PRO A 50 11.30 2.95 -8.33
N TYR A 51 10.99 3.92 -7.46
CA TYR A 51 11.66 5.23 -7.41
C TYR A 51 12.13 5.55 -5.99
N ASP A 52 13.36 6.02 -5.79
CA ASP A 52 13.86 6.44 -4.47
C ASP A 52 14.78 7.69 -4.55
N ASN A 53 14.63 8.52 -5.58
CA ASN A 53 15.48 9.69 -5.74
C ASN A 53 14.99 10.90 -4.91
N ALA A 54 13.85 10.79 -4.21
CA ALA A 54 13.32 11.84 -3.34
C ALA A 54 13.58 11.58 -1.84
N VAL A 55 14.32 10.50 -1.51
CA VAL A 55 14.72 10.18 -0.14
C VAL A 55 15.68 11.22 0.43
N THR A 56 15.59 11.45 1.74
CA THR A 56 16.47 12.39 2.46
C THR A 56 17.57 11.72 3.29
N TYR A 57 17.47 10.42 3.56
CA TYR A 57 18.48 9.69 4.35
C TYR A 57 19.09 8.50 3.60
N ARG A 58 18.46 7.32 3.62
CA ARG A 58 18.99 6.11 2.97
C ARG A 58 18.18 5.79 1.72
N SER A 59 18.85 5.62 0.60
CA SER A 59 18.25 5.05 -0.62
C SER A 59 18.15 3.53 -0.54
N GLY A 60 17.33 2.93 -1.39
CA GLY A 60 17.16 1.48 -1.48
C GLY A 60 15.74 1.05 -1.81
N CYS A 61 14.73 1.90 -1.56
CA CYS A 61 13.33 1.57 -1.79
C CYS A 61 12.96 1.46 -3.28
N ARG A 62 13.81 1.87 -4.23
CA ARG A 62 13.62 1.52 -5.66
C ARG A 62 13.57 0.00 -5.92
N LEU A 63 14.10 -0.82 -5.00
CA LEU A 63 14.05 -2.28 -5.06
C LEU A 63 12.89 -2.88 -4.25
N GLY A 64 12.14 -2.05 -3.53
CA GLY A 64 10.98 -2.42 -2.72
C GLY A 64 9.95 -3.27 -3.47
N PRO A 65 9.51 -2.91 -4.69
CA PRO A 65 8.48 -3.68 -5.39
C PRO A 65 8.88 -5.13 -5.67
N ARG A 66 10.18 -5.39 -5.88
CA ARG A 66 10.69 -6.76 -6.06
C ARG A 66 10.73 -7.52 -4.75
N ALA A 67 11.17 -6.87 -3.68
CA ALA A 67 11.22 -7.47 -2.35
C ALA A 67 9.81 -7.83 -1.85
N ILE A 68 8.83 -6.94 -2.02
CA ILE A 68 7.45 -7.18 -1.60
C ILE A 68 6.83 -8.35 -2.37
N ARG A 69 7.09 -8.46 -3.69
CA ARG A 69 6.68 -9.64 -4.47
C ARG A 69 7.28 -10.93 -3.91
N ALA A 70 8.57 -10.95 -3.62
CA ALA A 70 9.22 -12.11 -3.01
C ALA A 70 8.68 -12.42 -1.60
N GLY A 71 8.40 -11.40 -0.79
CA GLY A 71 7.79 -11.55 0.54
C GLY A 71 6.36 -12.11 0.52
N SER A 72 5.68 -12.08 -0.64
CA SER A 72 4.29 -12.52 -0.77
C SER A 72 4.10 -14.02 -1.01
N VAL A 73 5.17 -14.79 -1.20
CA VAL A 73 5.08 -16.18 -1.68
C VAL A 73 4.33 -17.11 -0.73
N GLN A 74 4.46 -16.91 0.58
CA GLN A 74 3.76 -17.72 1.60
C GLN A 74 2.26 -17.39 1.67
N LEU A 75 1.87 -16.16 1.34
CA LEU A 75 0.48 -15.71 1.36
C LEU A 75 -0.36 -16.35 0.23
N ALA A 76 0.29 -16.84 -0.82
CA ALA A 76 -0.37 -17.52 -1.93
C ALA A 76 -0.62 -19.03 -1.67
N GLU A 77 -0.06 -19.61 -0.61
CA GLU A 77 -0.11 -21.06 -0.36
C GLU A 77 -1.42 -21.50 0.32
N LEU A 78 -1.96 -20.64 1.20
CA LEU A 78 -3.07 -20.98 2.08
C LEU A 78 -4.23 -20.00 1.89
N LYS A 79 -5.39 -20.37 2.42
CA LYS A 79 -6.46 -19.39 2.66
C LYS A 79 -5.97 -18.36 3.65
N HIS A 80 -6.41 -17.12 3.45
CA HIS A 80 -5.88 -15.99 4.20
C HIS A 80 -6.38 -15.95 5.64
N PHE A 81 -5.48 -15.76 6.59
CA PHE A 81 -5.82 -15.62 8.01
C PHE A 81 -6.06 -14.14 8.35
N PRO A 82 -7.03 -13.78 9.21
CA PRO A 82 -7.99 -14.64 9.93
C PRO A 82 -9.26 -14.98 9.12
N PHE A 83 -9.35 -14.46 7.89
CA PHE A 83 -10.56 -14.46 7.07
C PHE A 83 -11.07 -15.86 6.70
N GLY A 84 -10.19 -16.83 6.46
CA GLY A 84 -10.56 -18.20 6.09
C GLY A 84 -11.09 -18.36 4.66
N PHE A 85 -10.82 -17.40 3.77
CA PHE A 85 -11.09 -17.48 2.33
C PHE A 85 -9.84 -17.16 1.51
N ASP A 86 -9.90 -17.47 0.22
CA ASP A 86 -8.94 -16.99 -0.78
C ASP A 86 -9.56 -15.78 -1.50
N PRO A 87 -8.97 -14.57 -1.41
CA PRO A 87 -9.50 -13.35 -2.02
C PRO A 87 -9.72 -13.48 -3.53
N PHE A 88 -8.92 -14.30 -4.21
CA PHE A 88 -8.91 -14.41 -5.65
C PHE A 88 -10.02 -15.31 -6.20
N ASN A 89 -10.81 -15.94 -5.33
CA ASN A 89 -12.09 -16.54 -5.72
C ASN A 89 -13.20 -15.51 -5.93
N THR A 90 -13.01 -14.29 -5.40
CA THR A 90 -13.99 -13.19 -5.51
C THR A 90 -13.44 -12.04 -6.33
N LEU A 91 -12.12 -11.82 -6.32
CA LEU A 91 -11.46 -10.73 -7.02
C LEU A 91 -10.66 -11.21 -8.23
N SER A 92 -10.84 -10.51 -9.35
CA SER A 92 -9.98 -10.54 -10.52
C SER A 92 -8.75 -9.64 -10.30
N VAL A 93 -7.56 -10.22 -10.16
CA VAL A 93 -6.32 -9.50 -9.80
C VAL A 93 -5.17 -9.90 -10.72
N VAL A 94 -4.47 -8.90 -11.25
CA VAL A 94 -3.25 -9.07 -12.05
C VAL A 94 -2.06 -8.34 -11.41
N ASP A 95 -0.86 -8.85 -11.66
CA ASP A 95 0.38 -8.10 -11.46
C ASP A 95 0.75 -7.45 -12.80
N TYR A 96 0.74 -6.12 -12.86
CA TYR A 96 1.00 -5.34 -14.07
C TYR A 96 2.50 -5.22 -14.38
N GLY A 97 3.35 -5.69 -13.47
CA GLY A 97 4.76 -5.33 -13.42
C GLY A 97 4.93 -3.94 -12.84
N ASP A 98 5.86 -3.17 -13.37
CA ASP A 98 6.23 -1.86 -12.81
C ASP A 98 5.85 -0.72 -13.77
N ALA A 99 5.59 0.46 -13.18
CA ALA A 99 5.60 1.71 -13.91
C ALA A 99 7.01 1.91 -14.50
N PHE A 100 7.08 2.23 -15.80
CA PHE A 100 8.36 2.56 -16.41
C PHE A 100 8.75 3.98 -16.00
N ILE A 101 9.90 4.10 -15.34
CA ILE A 101 10.42 5.37 -14.81
C ILE A 101 11.80 5.60 -15.43
N ASP A 102 12.01 6.78 -16.00
CA ASP A 102 13.33 7.21 -16.48
C ASP A 102 14.03 8.06 -15.41
N PRO A 103 14.94 7.47 -14.60
CA PRO A 103 15.63 8.21 -13.57
C PRO A 103 16.63 9.23 -14.12
N HIS A 104 16.96 9.19 -15.41
CA HIS A 104 17.89 10.12 -16.05
C HIS A 104 17.22 11.42 -16.51
N HIS A 105 15.88 11.46 -16.51
CA HIS A 105 15.08 12.66 -16.72
C HIS A 105 14.15 12.87 -15.50
N PRO A 106 14.70 13.26 -14.33
CA PRO A 106 13.96 13.29 -13.07
C PRO A 106 12.69 14.16 -13.12
N THR A 107 12.67 15.20 -13.95
CA THR A 107 11.51 16.09 -14.11
C THR A 107 10.30 15.42 -14.75
N SER A 108 10.46 14.31 -15.47
CA SER A 108 9.34 13.58 -16.08
C SER A 108 8.79 12.45 -15.21
N VAL A 109 9.39 12.20 -14.04
CA VAL A 109 9.06 11.02 -13.23
C VAL A 109 7.64 11.08 -12.69
N PHE A 110 7.23 12.18 -12.06
CA PHE A 110 5.88 12.30 -11.49
C PHE A 110 4.80 12.24 -12.58
N ASP A 111 5.02 12.90 -13.72
CA ASP A 111 4.11 12.81 -14.88
C ASP A 111 4.00 11.37 -15.40
N SER A 112 5.10 10.61 -15.39
CA SER A 112 5.10 9.21 -15.81
C SER A 112 4.32 8.32 -14.85
N ILE A 113 4.45 8.56 -13.53
CA ILE A 113 3.70 7.83 -12.50
C ILE A 113 2.21 8.18 -12.56
N GLU A 114 1.89 9.47 -12.73
CA GLU A 114 0.50 9.95 -12.88
C GLU A 114 -0.15 9.35 -14.13
N THR A 115 0.55 9.34 -15.26
CA THR A 115 0.06 8.73 -16.51
C THR A 115 -0.17 7.22 -16.38
N HIS A 116 0.74 6.52 -15.68
CA HIS A 116 0.59 5.10 -15.36
C HIS A 116 -0.66 4.84 -14.52
N ALA A 117 -0.91 5.68 -13.51
CA ALA A 117 -2.08 5.58 -12.65
C ALA A 117 -3.37 5.92 -13.40
N ASP A 118 -3.40 7.01 -14.18
CA ASP A 118 -4.54 7.39 -15.02
C ASP A 118 -4.96 6.22 -15.93
N HIS A 119 -4.00 5.60 -16.62
CA HIS A 119 -4.27 4.46 -17.51
C HIS A 119 -4.91 3.27 -16.79
N ILE A 120 -4.44 2.93 -15.60
CA ILE A 120 -5.01 1.83 -14.81
C ILE A 120 -6.40 2.21 -14.30
N LEU A 121 -6.57 3.41 -13.77
CA LEU A 121 -7.83 3.88 -13.21
C LEU A 121 -8.92 4.01 -14.28
N ASP A 122 -8.57 4.37 -15.53
CA ASP A 122 -9.51 4.44 -16.65
C ASP A 122 -10.16 3.08 -16.98
N SER A 123 -9.51 1.97 -16.64
CA SER A 123 -10.09 0.62 -16.79
C SER A 123 -11.24 0.32 -15.80
N GLY A 124 -11.35 1.13 -14.74
CA GLY A 124 -12.27 0.88 -13.63
C GLY A 124 -11.67 0.10 -12.46
N ALA A 125 -10.49 -0.50 -12.62
CA ALA A 125 -9.79 -1.22 -11.56
C ALA A 125 -9.33 -0.28 -10.42
N MET A 126 -9.16 -0.85 -9.22
CA MET A 126 -8.45 -0.20 -8.12
C MET A 126 -6.95 -0.47 -8.23
N MET A 127 -6.13 0.43 -7.69
CA MET A 127 -4.69 0.28 -7.65
C MET A 127 -4.22 -0.20 -6.29
N LEU A 128 -3.36 -1.23 -6.30
CA LEU A 128 -2.46 -1.56 -5.20
C LEU A 128 -1.03 -1.30 -5.69
N SER A 129 -0.47 -0.16 -5.28
CA SER A 129 0.86 0.27 -5.69
C SER A 129 1.92 -0.18 -4.69
N LEU A 130 2.91 -0.93 -5.17
CA LEU A 130 4.09 -1.30 -4.38
C LEU A 130 5.13 -0.20 -4.60
N GLY A 131 5.40 0.58 -3.56
CA GLY A 131 6.19 1.78 -3.67
C GLY A 131 7.69 1.54 -3.79
N GLY A 132 8.35 2.62 -4.19
CA GLY A 132 9.65 3.00 -3.67
C GLY A 132 9.45 4.03 -2.56
N ASP A 133 10.12 5.18 -2.62
CA ASP A 133 9.98 6.24 -1.63
C ASP A 133 8.56 6.81 -1.59
N HIS A 134 8.21 7.47 -0.48
CA HIS A 134 6.84 7.93 -0.25
C HIS A 134 6.42 9.05 -1.23
N SER A 135 7.35 9.70 -1.93
CA SER A 135 7.02 10.75 -2.89
C SER A 135 6.14 10.27 -4.05
N VAL A 136 6.15 8.96 -4.33
CA VAL A 136 5.31 8.32 -5.35
C VAL A 136 3.81 8.45 -5.04
N ALA A 137 3.43 8.62 -3.78
CA ALA A 137 2.03 8.79 -3.38
C ALA A 137 1.39 10.03 -4.00
N TYR A 138 2.16 11.10 -4.23
CA TYR A 138 1.63 12.35 -4.77
C TYR A 138 1.06 12.24 -6.19
N PRO A 139 1.81 11.77 -7.21
CA PRO A 139 1.23 11.55 -8.54
C PRO A 139 0.12 10.47 -8.54
N LEU A 140 0.19 9.46 -7.66
CA LEU A 140 -0.89 8.48 -7.50
C LEU A 140 -2.18 9.13 -6.97
N LEU A 141 -2.10 9.93 -5.92
CA LEU A 141 -3.22 10.67 -5.35
C LEU A 141 -3.81 11.66 -6.35
N LYS A 142 -2.98 12.32 -7.15
CA LYS A 142 -3.45 13.24 -8.20
C LYS A 142 -4.31 12.51 -9.24
N ALA A 143 -3.89 11.34 -9.70
CA ALA A 143 -4.69 10.51 -10.60
C ALA A 143 -6.00 10.03 -9.95
N HIS A 144 -5.96 9.59 -8.69
CA HIS A 144 -7.17 9.19 -7.96
C HIS A 144 -8.14 10.36 -7.78
N ALA A 145 -7.65 11.56 -7.48
CA ALA A 145 -8.47 12.73 -7.28
C ALA A 145 -9.14 13.23 -8.57
N LYS A 146 -8.51 13.04 -9.74
CA LYS A 146 -9.18 13.30 -11.05
C LYS A 146 -10.42 12.43 -11.23
N LYS A 147 -10.36 11.17 -10.79
CA LYS A 147 -11.45 10.19 -10.94
C LYS A 147 -12.52 10.32 -9.85
N HIS A 148 -12.11 10.55 -8.61
CA HIS A 148 -12.98 10.47 -7.43
C HIS A 148 -13.32 11.82 -6.78
N GLY A 149 -12.70 12.92 -7.22
CA GLY A 149 -12.68 14.19 -6.49
C GLY A 149 -11.67 14.16 -5.34
N PRO A 150 -11.61 15.22 -4.50
CA PRO A 150 -10.71 15.25 -3.34
C PRO A 150 -10.87 14.00 -2.46
N VAL A 151 -9.75 13.38 -2.11
CA VAL A 151 -9.75 12.09 -1.40
C VAL A 151 -9.51 12.29 0.09
N ALA A 152 -10.09 11.40 0.91
CA ALA A 152 -9.68 11.25 2.30
C ALA A 152 -8.40 10.39 2.33
N LEU A 153 -7.30 10.96 2.81
CA LEU A 153 -6.04 10.24 3.01
C LEU A 153 -6.05 9.59 4.39
N VAL A 154 -5.90 8.27 4.43
CA VAL A 154 -5.50 7.55 5.64
C VAL A 154 -4.03 7.22 5.48
N GLN A 155 -3.17 7.90 6.22
CA GLN A 155 -1.72 7.71 6.18
C GLN A 155 -1.27 6.93 7.42
N PHE A 156 -0.55 5.83 7.23
CA PHE A 156 0.13 5.09 8.30
C PHE A 156 1.63 5.29 8.17
N ASP A 157 2.26 5.94 9.15
CA ASP A 157 3.61 6.50 8.97
C ASP A 157 4.26 6.94 10.31
N ALA A 158 5.59 6.98 10.38
CA ALA A 158 6.31 7.68 11.45
C ALA A 158 6.38 9.21 11.22
N HIS A 159 6.27 9.64 9.96
CA HIS A 159 6.46 10.98 9.42
C HIS A 159 5.16 11.56 8.89
N CYS A 160 5.00 12.87 9.01
CA CYS A 160 3.78 13.56 8.59
C CYS A 160 3.79 13.96 7.12
N ASP A 161 4.94 13.89 6.47
CA ASP A 161 5.25 14.31 5.10
C ASP A 161 4.55 15.58 4.60
N THR A 162 4.42 16.52 5.54
CA THR A 162 3.77 17.82 5.37
C THR A 162 4.71 18.97 5.74
N TRP A 163 6.03 18.74 5.70
CA TRP A 163 6.99 19.83 5.95
C TRP A 163 6.95 20.89 4.83
N PRO A 164 7.35 22.15 5.11
CA PRO A 164 7.14 23.29 4.21
C PRO A 164 7.68 23.07 2.79
N ASP A 165 6.77 22.95 1.82
CA ASP A 165 7.07 22.64 0.42
C ASP A 165 7.17 23.90 -0.47
N ASP A 166 8.07 23.90 -1.44
CA ASP A 166 8.27 25.02 -2.37
C ASP A 166 7.47 24.88 -3.68
N GLY A 167 6.66 23.82 -3.81
CA GLY A 167 5.84 23.53 -4.99
C GLY A 167 6.60 22.92 -6.17
N THR A 168 7.93 22.82 -6.10
CA THR A 168 8.77 22.38 -7.24
C THR A 168 9.71 21.24 -6.91
N ARG A 169 10.12 21.08 -5.64
CA ARG A 169 11.04 20.03 -5.21
C ARG A 169 10.42 18.63 -5.28
N PHE A 170 11.28 17.63 -5.41
CA PHE A 170 10.92 16.23 -5.20
C PHE A 170 11.51 15.80 -3.86
N ASP A 171 10.64 15.55 -2.91
CA ASP A 171 11.01 15.20 -1.54
C ASP A 171 9.90 14.33 -0.95
N HIS A 172 10.29 13.18 -0.39
CA HIS A 172 9.36 12.24 0.22
C HIS A 172 8.72 12.74 1.52
N GLY A 173 9.18 13.85 2.10
CA GLY A 173 8.64 14.42 3.34
C GLY A 173 7.66 15.59 3.15
N THR A 174 7.20 15.86 1.94
CA THR A 174 6.63 17.21 1.63
C THR A 174 5.44 17.16 0.69
N MET A 175 5.27 16.02 0.05
CA MET A 175 4.31 15.78 -1.02
C MET A 175 2.86 15.79 -0.52
N PHE A 176 2.59 15.46 0.75
CA PHE A 176 1.24 15.60 1.33
C PHE A 176 0.91 17.05 1.72
N ALA A 177 1.89 17.89 2.07
CA ALA A 177 1.65 19.34 2.18
C ALA A 177 1.25 19.91 0.82
N ARG A 178 1.91 19.48 -0.27
CA ARG A 178 1.53 19.86 -1.64
C ARG A 178 0.12 19.36 -1.99
N ALA A 179 -0.17 18.08 -1.75
CA ALA A 179 -1.48 17.50 -2.03
C ALA A 179 -2.62 18.21 -1.28
N ALA A 180 -2.39 18.60 -0.01
CA ALA A 180 -3.33 19.38 0.77
C ALA A 180 -3.51 20.80 0.21
N ALA A 181 -2.41 21.48 -0.15
CA ALA A 181 -2.45 22.83 -0.70
C ALA A 181 -3.17 22.91 -2.06
N GLU A 182 -3.05 21.87 -2.88
CA GLU A 182 -3.72 21.74 -4.18
C GLU A 182 -5.16 21.23 -4.09
N GLY A 183 -5.64 20.88 -2.89
CA GLY A 183 -6.99 20.35 -2.68
C GLY A 183 -7.20 18.93 -3.24
N ILE A 184 -6.11 18.20 -3.48
CA ILE A 184 -6.12 16.78 -3.86
C ILE A 184 -6.58 15.94 -2.65
N VAL A 185 -6.12 16.30 -1.45
CA VAL A 185 -6.49 15.66 -0.18
C VAL A 185 -7.43 16.55 0.61
N ASP A 186 -8.58 16.02 1.02
CA ASP A 186 -9.47 16.66 1.99
C ASP A 186 -8.97 16.42 3.42
N VAL A 187 -8.17 17.34 3.93
CA VAL A 187 -7.54 17.25 5.25
C VAL A 187 -8.56 17.10 6.40
N LYS A 188 -9.78 17.61 6.23
CA LYS A 188 -10.84 17.50 7.26
C LYS A 188 -11.36 16.08 7.42
N ARG A 189 -11.18 15.24 6.40
CA ARG A 189 -11.54 13.82 6.39
C ARG A 189 -10.33 12.90 6.46
N SER A 190 -9.12 13.45 6.54
CA SER A 190 -7.87 12.70 6.48
C SER A 190 -7.25 12.54 7.87
N THR A 191 -6.60 11.40 8.09
CA THR A 191 -5.97 11.01 9.37
C THR A 191 -4.58 10.45 9.13
N GLN A 192 -3.62 10.84 9.96
CA GLN A 192 -2.26 10.32 10.01
C GLN A 192 -2.08 9.49 11.28
N VAL A 193 -1.58 8.26 11.16
CA VAL A 193 -1.51 7.27 12.24
C VAL A 193 -0.09 6.76 12.38
N GLY A 194 0.42 6.72 13.62
CA GLY A 194 1.77 6.21 13.91
C GLY A 194 2.83 7.31 14.05
N LEU A 195 2.46 8.58 13.87
CA LEU A 195 3.38 9.70 13.89
C LEU A 195 4.23 9.76 15.17
N ARG A 196 5.53 9.98 14.98
CA ARG A 196 6.50 10.11 16.07
C ARG A 196 7.70 10.98 15.70
N THR A 197 7.49 11.86 14.72
CA THR A 197 8.34 12.99 14.38
C THR A 197 7.54 14.29 14.54
N TYR A 198 8.22 15.44 14.47
CA TYR A 198 7.62 16.73 14.80
C TYR A 198 7.48 17.64 13.58
N ASN A 199 6.28 18.21 13.41
CA ASN A 199 6.02 19.34 12.53
C ASN A 199 5.29 20.42 13.34
N SER A 200 5.51 21.69 13.02
CA SER A 200 4.89 22.82 13.71
C SER A 200 3.43 23.07 13.30
N SER A 201 2.93 22.30 12.34
CA SER A 201 1.60 22.41 11.74
C SER A 201 1.05 21.00 11.52
N ASP A 202 -0.24 20.82 11.75
CA ASP A 202 -0.99 19.61 11.40
C ASP A 202 -1.63 19.71 10.00
N HIS A 203 -1.55 20.87 9.34
CA HIS A 203 -2.19 21.17 8.06
C HIS A 203 -3.71 20.86 8.02
N GLY A 204 -4.35 20.73 9.19
CA GLY A 204 -5.75 20.35 9.33
C GLY A 204 -6.03 18.84 9.36
N PHE A 205 -5.02 17.96 9.31
CA PHE A 205 -5.17 16.52 9.48
C PHE A 205 -5.51 16.13 10.93
N GLU A 206 -6.14 14.97 11.14
CA GLU A 206 -6.13 14.33 12.47
C GLU A 206 -4.81 13.58 12.64
N ILE A 207 -4.16 13.74 13.79
CA ILE A 207 -2.87 13.10 14.09
C ILE A 207 -3.00 12.15 15.27
N LEU A 208 -2.86 10.86 14.98
CA LEU A 208 -2.84 9.78 15.96
C LEU A 208 -1.40 9.28 16.15
N THR A 209 -0.66 9.95 17.01
CA THR A 209 0.76 9.63 17.25
C THR A 209 0.95 8.21 17.79
N SER A 210 2.11 7.57 17.51
CA SER A 210 2.45 6.26 18.05
C SER A 210 2.28 6.19 19.59
N PRO A 211 2.78 7.15 20.40
CA PRO A 211 2.54 7.15 21.84
C PRO A 211 1.07 7.26 22.25
N TRP A 212 0.20 7.86 21.44
CA TRP A 212 -1.23 7.89 21.70
C TRP A 212 -1.85 6.52 21.41
N VAL A 213 -1.53 5.90 20.27
CA VAL A 213 -2.02 4.56 19.91
C VAL A 213 -1.56 3.51 20.93
N HIS A 214 -0.31 3.60 21.41
CA HIS A 214 0.20 2.71 22.47
C HIS A 214 -0.60 2.79 23.77
N ARG A 215 -1.16 3.96 24.11
CA ARG A 215 -1.92 4.16 25.35
C ARG A 215 -3.40 3.83 25.21
N ASN A 216 -3.97 4.05 24.02
CA ASN A 216 -5.41 3.96 23.78
C ASN A 216 -5.82 2.70 23.01
N GLY A 217 -4.86 2.00 22.40
CA GLY A 217 -5.10 0.80 21.60
C GLY A 217 -5.37 1.11 20.13
N ILE A 218 -5.21 0.08 19.29
CA ILE A 218 -5.40 0.21 17.84
C ILE A 218 -6.88 0.39 17.46
N ASP A 219 -7.79 -0.23 18.21
CA ASP A 219 -9.24 -0.10 17.98
C ASP A 219 -9.71 1.35 18.10
N ALA A 220 -9.22 2.09 19.10
CA ALA A 220 -9.53 3.51 19.26
C ALA A 220 -9.03 4.35 18.07
N ALA A 221 -7.89 3.98 17.48
CA ALA A 221 -7.38 4.66 16.30
C ALA A 221 -8.24 4.36 15.06
N ILE A 222 -8.65 3.10 14.89
CA ILE A 222 -9.54 2.67 13.80
C ILE A 222 -10.89 3.40 13.87
N ASP A 223 -11.48 3.53 15.07
CA ASP A 223 -12.76 4.22 15.26
C ASP A 223 -12.67 5.70 14.86
N ILE A 224 -11.60 6.40 15.26
CA ILE A 224 -11.38 7.81 14.87
C ILE A 224 -11.19 7.94 13.35
N VAL A 225 -10.37 7.07 12.75
CA VAL A 225 -10.17 7.07 11.29
C VAL A 225 -11.50 6.88 10.57
N ARG A 226 -12.34 5.95 11.03
CA ARG A 226 -13.65 5.68 10.43
C ARG A 226 -14.61 6.85 10.56
N GLU A 227 -14.72 7.42 11.76
CA GLU A 227 -15.57 8.58 12.03
C GLU A 227 -15.18 9.76 11.15
N ARG A 228 -13.87 10.04 11.04
CA ARG A 228 -13.35 11.18 10.30
C ARG A 228 -13.47 11.03 8.79
N ALA A 229 -13.21 9.84 8.25
CA ALA A 229 -13.35 9.58 6.82
C ALA A 229 -14.82 9.62 6.37
N GLY A 230 -15.72 9.07 7.19
CA GLY A 230 -17.15 8.98 6.87
C GLY A 230 -17.39 8.21 5.58
N ASP A 231 -18.10 8.84 4.63
CA ASP A 231 -18.44 8.29 3.32
C ASP A 231 -17.50 8.72 2.18
N ALA A 232 -16.41 9.43 2.49
CA ALA A 232 -15.48 9.90 1.47
C ALA A 232 -14.76 8.75 0.75
N PRO A 233 -14.34 8.96 -0.51
CA PRO A 233 -13.39 8.06 -1.16
C PRO A 233 -12.06 8.06 -0.39
N VAL A 234 -11.66 6.91 0.15
CA VAL A 234 -10.48 6.75 0.99
C VAL A 234 -9.32 6.15 0.18
N TYR A 235 -8.23 6.89 0.12
CA TYR A 235 -6.93 6.38 -0.31
C TYR A 235 -6.09 6.04 0.92
N LEU A 236 -5.62 4.80 0.99
CA LEU A 236 -4.71 4.36 2.05
C LEU A 236 -3.28 4.48 1.56
N SER A 237 -2.45 5.21 2.29
CA SER A 237 -1.01 5.24 2.05
C SER A 237 -0.29 4.68 3.27
N PHE A 238 0.42 3.57 3.08
CA PHE A 238 1.06 2.85 4.17
C PHE A 238 2.58 2.86 4.00
N ASP A 239 3.24 3.72 4.77
CA ASP A 239 4.68 3.70 4.94
C ASP A 239 5.06 2.58 5.92
N ILE A 240 5.94 1.67 5.47
CA ILE A 240 6.38 0.56 6.30
C ILE A 240 7.15 1.03 7.54
N ASP A 241 7.72 2.24 7.51
CA ASP A 241 8.39 2.86 8.65
C ASP A 241 7.43 3.34 9.73
N GLY A 242 6.12 3.36 9.48
CA GLY A 242 5.11 3.48 10.53
C GLY A 242 5.23 2.36 11.57
N LEU A 243 5.72 1.19 11.17
CA LEU A 243 6.09 0.11 12.08
C LEU A 243 7.42 0.39 12.80
N ASP A 244 7.57 -0.13 14.00
CA ASP A 244 8.85 -0.03 14.72
C ASP A 244 9.98 -0.73 13.95
N PRO A 245 11.22 -0.23 13.99
CA PRO A 245 12.37 -0.88 13.34
C PRO A 245 12.61 -2.33 13.77
N ALA A 246 12.07 -2.78 14.91
CA ALA A 246 12.06 -4.20 15.28
C ALA A 246 11.26 -5.08 14.31
N PHE A 247 10.27 -4.52 13.61
CA PHE A 247 9.40 -5.20 12.65
C PHE A 247 9.64 -4.77 11.21
N ALA A 248 10.13 -3.55 11.00
CA ALA A 248 10.45 -3.00 9.69
C ALA A 248 11.87 -2.40 9.64
N PRO A 249 12.95 -3.19 9.83
CA PRO A 249 14.32 -2.67 9.76
C PRO A 249 14.71 -2.18 8.35
N GLY A 250 14.13 -2.79 7.32
CA GLY A 250 14.35 -2.49 5.90
C GLY A 250 13.62 -1.24 5.41
N THR A 251 13.93 -0.08 5.95
CA THR A 251 13.37 1.22 5.51
C THR A 251 14.42 2.34 5.49
N GLY A 252 14.13 3.41 4.74
CA GLY A 252 15.01 4.56 4.52
C GLY A 252 15.20 5.43 5.77
N THR A 253 14.15 5.63 6.56
CA THR A 253 14.06 6.60 7.66
C THR A 253 13.56 5.99 8.98
N PRO A 254 14.21 4.94 9.52
CA PRO A 254 13.68 4.24 10.69
C PRO A 254 13.60 5.14 11.94
N VAL A 255 12.41 5.20 12.55
CA VAL A 255 12.17 5.91 13.82
C VAL A 255 11.68 4.94 14.90
N ILE A 256 12.39 4.87 16.04
CA ILE A 256 12.05 3.96 17.15
C ILE A 256 10.73 4.34 17.85
N GLY A 257 10.12 3.39 18.55
CA GLY A 257 8.87 3.58 19.30
C GLY A 257 7.63 3.49 18.41
N GLY A 258 7.74 2.80 17.28
CA GLY A 258 6.66 2.63 16.30
C GLY A 258 5.62 1.61 16.69
N LEU A 259 4.72 1.32 15.76
CA LEU A 259 3.68 0.31 15.93
C LEU A 259 4.20 -1.09 15.63
N ALA A 260 3.63 -2.09 16.29
CA ALA A 260 3.96 -3.48 16.00
C ALA A 260 3.25 -3.96 14.73
N SER A 261 3.82 -4.97 14.05
CA SER A 261 3.24 -5.51 12.81
C SER A 261 1.80 -6.00 12.99
N TRP A 262 1.45 -6.59 14.13
CA TRP A 262 0.07 -6.99 14.43
C TRP A 262 -0.88 -5.81 14.57
N GLN A 263 -0.43 -4.65 15.05
CA GLN A 263 -1.26 -3.43 15.07
C GLN A 263 -1.48 -2.91 13.65
N GLY A 264 -0.46 -2.98 12.78
CA GLY A 264 -0.62 -2.65 11.35
C GLY A 264 -1.65 -3.55 10.66
N LEU A 265 -1.62 -4.86 10.90
CA LEU A 265 -2.60 -5.80 10.34
C LEU A 265 -4.03 -5.51 10.84
N GLU A 266 -4.20 -5.32 12.15
CA GLU A 266 -5.52 -4.97 12.71
C GLU A 266 -6.02 -3.62 12.19
N PHE A 267 -5.12 -2.65 11.99
CA PHE A 267 -5.45 -1.37 11.36
C PHE A 267 -6.11 -1.56 9.99
N ILE A 268 -5.46 -2.31 9.08
CA ILE A 268 -5.98 -2.59 7.73
C ILE A 268 -7.34 -3.28 7.79
N ARG A 269 -7.46 -4.34 8.60
CA ARG A 269 -8.71 -5.09 8.79
C ARG A 269 -9.84 -4.19 9.28
N GLY A 270 -9.49 -3.25 10.15
CA GLY A 270 -10.36 -2.20 10.66
C GLY A 270 -10.88 -1.25 9.58
N LEU A 271 -10.26 -1.12 8.41
CA LEU A 271 -10.75 -0.19 7.39
C LEU A 271 -11.91 -0.74 6.54
N GLU A 272 -12.35 -1.98 6.78
CA GLU A 272 -13.39 -2.64 5.99
C GLU A 272 -14.71 -1.87 5.79
N PRO A 273 -15.21 -1.05 6.74
CA PRO A 273 -16.42 -0.27 6.48
C PRO A 273 -16.25 0.91 5.52
N LEU A 274 -15.01 1.29 5.16
CA LEU A 274 -14.73 2.51 4.40
C LEU A 274 -14.81 2.31 2.89
N HIS A 275 -15.07 3.38 2.16
CA HIS A 275 -15.06 3.40 0.70
C HIS A 275 -13.62 3.47 0.18
N LEU A 276 -12.93 2.33 0.21
CA LEU A 276 -11.55 2.18 -0.26
C LEU A 276 -11.48 2.30 -1.78
N ILE A 277 -10.66 3.22 -2.29
CA ILE A 277 -10.49 3.47 -3.73
C ILE A 277 -9.12 3.06 -4.27
N GLY A 278 -8.13 2.89 -3.39
CA GLY A 278 -6.78 2.50 -3.75
C GLY A 278 -5.86 2.45 -2.53
N MET A 279 -4.69 1.86 -2.73
CA MET A 279 -3.64 1.81 -1.71
C MET A 279 -2.25 1.91 -2.34
N ASP A 280 -1.33 2.56 -1.64
CA ASP A 280 0.10 2.31 -1.80
C ASP A 280 0.75 1.76 -0.51
N LEU A 281 1.86 1.05 -0.71
CA LEU A 281 2.68 0.48 0.34
C LEU A 281 4.15 0.77 0.02
N VAL A 282 4.77 1.67 0.78
CA VAL A 282 5.99 2.38 0.38
C VAL A 282 7.17 2.12 1.33
N GLU A 283 8.34 2.66 0.96
CA GLU A 283 9.59 2.71 1.75
C GLU A 283 10.23 1.37 2.14
N VAL A 284 9.80 0.24 1.56
CA VAL A 284 10.51 -1.03 1.70
C VAL A 284 11.88 -0.96 1.01
N ALA A 285 12.94 -0.89 1.79
CA ALA A 285 14.33 -0.81 1.35
C ALA A 285 15.07 -2.12 1.64
N PRO A 286 15.09 -3.10 0.72
CA PRO A 286 15.59 -4.46 0.98
C PRO A 286 17.08 -4.53 1.35
N ALA A 287 17.87 -3.50 1.02
CA ALA A 287 19.28 -3.43 1.43
C ALA A 287 19.47 -3.32 2.95
N TYR A 288 18.45 -2.86 3.68
CA TYR A 288 18.44 -2.76 5.14
C TYR A 288 17.52 -3.80 5.80
N ASP A 289 16.82 -4.60 5.01
CA ASP A 289 15.94 -5.63 5.53
C ASP A 289 16.76 -6.79 6.11
N HIS A 290 16.20 -7.48 7.10
CA HIS A 290 16.85 -8.59 7.77
C HIS A 290 15.98 -9.83 7.67
N ALA A 291 16.46 -10.85 6.96
CA ALA A 291 15.70 -12.07 6.70
C ALA A 291 14.28 -11.79 6.13
N GLU A 292 14.18 -10.75 5.28
CA GLU A 292 12.96 -10.36 4.56
C GLU A 292 11.78 -9.95 5.46
N ILE A 293 11.99 -9.69 6.76
CA ILE A 293 10.89 -9.44 7.69
C ILE A 293 10.12 -8.16 7.33
N THR A 294 10.78 -7.13 6.82
CA THR A 294 10.08 -5.93 6.32
C THR A 294 9.27 -6.25 5.08
N ALA A 295 9.87 -6.94 4.11
CA ALA A 295 9.19 -7.33 2.86
C ALA A 295 7.99 -8.24 3.11
N ILE A 296 8.07 -9.17 4.07
CA ILE A 296 6.98 -10.05 4.49
C ILE A 296 5.88 -9.26 5.19
N ALA A 297 6.22 -8.32 6.10
CA ALA A 297 5.24 -7.47 6.76
C ALA A 297 4.47 -6.62 5.73
N ALA A 298 5.21 -5.98 4.83
CA ALA A 298 4.68 -5.23 3.71
C ALA A 298 3.73 -6.07 2.83
N ALA A 299 4.18 -7.24 2.37
CA ALA A 299 3.34 -8.12 1.56
C ALA A 299 2.06 -8.55 2.30
N SER A 300 2.16 -8.80 3.61
CA SER A 300 1.02 -9.20 4.44
C SER A 300 -0.01 -8.08 4.59
N ILE A 301 0.43 -6.83 4.77
CA ILE A 301 -0.44 -5.64 4.85
C ILE A 301 -1.18 -5.43 3.52
N ALA A 302 -0.46 -5.47 2.40
CA ALA A 302 -1.05 -5.35 1.07
C ALA A 302 -2.05 -6.48 0.77
N TYR A 303 -1.76 -7.70 1.23
CA TYR A 303 -2.67 -8.83 1.08
C TYR A 303 -3.91 -8.72 1.99
N ASP A 304 -3.76 -8.25 3.23
CA ASP A 304 -4.88 -7.94 4.13
C ASP A 304 -5.81 -6.89 3.50
N TRP A 305 -5.27 -5.88 2.83
CA TRP A 305 -6.08 -4.89 2.12
C TRP A 305 -6.88 -5.52 0.98
N MET A 306 -6.27 -6.38 0.16
CA MET A 306 -7.02 -7.12 -0.87
C MET A 306 -8.09 -8.04 -0.26
N ALA A 307 -7.83 -8.66 0.89
CA ALA A 307 -8.81 -9.50 1.58
C ALA A 307 -9.98 -8.68 2.13
N VAL A 308 -9.72 -7.48 2.66
CA VAL A 308 -10.75 -6.53 3.06
C VAL A 308 -11.62 -6.15 1.86
N VAL A 309 -11.01 -5.79 0.73
CA VAL A 309 -11.74 -5.51 -0.50
C VAL A 309 -12.57 -6.72 -0.97
N ALA A 310 -12.01 -7.93 -0.91
CA ALA A 310 -12.74 -9.14 -1.29
C ALA A 310 -13.98 -9.34 -0.40
N LYS A 311 -13.86 -9.07 0.91
CA LYS A 311 -14.98 -9.12 1.86
C LYS A 311 -16.05 -8.06 1.52
N GLN A 312 -15.65 -6.83 1.20
CA GLN A 312 -16.59 -5.78 0.72
C GLN A 312 -17.33 -6.21 -0.56
N ARG A 313 -16.70 -7.03 -1.40
CA ARG A 313 -17.29 -7.60 -2.63
C ARG A 313 -17.95 -8.96 -2.44
N GLY A 314 -18.21 -9.36 -1.19
CA GLY A 314 -19.04 -10.52 -0.86
C GLY A 314 -18.28 -11.83 -0.61
N ALA A 315 -16.95 -11.80 -0.48
CA ALA A 315 -16.22 -12.96 0.04
C ALA A 315 -16.70 -13.29 1.46
N VAL A 316 -17.06 -14.56 1.70
CA VAL A 316 -17.65 -15.00 2.97
C VAL A 316 -16.56 -15.49 3.93
N PRO A 317 -16.33 -14.82 5.07
CA PRO A 317 -15.37 -15.26 6.07
C PRO A 317 -15.69 -16.66 6.62
N ARG A 318 -14.67 -17.47 6.86
CA ARG A 318 -14.73 -18.77 7.52
C ARG A 318 -13.70 -18.82 8.67
N PRO A 319 -13.88 -17.97 9.69
CA PRO A 319 -12.96 -17.87 10.82
C PRO A 319 -12.85 -19.19 11.58
N VAL A 320 -11.64 -19.51 12.07
CA VAL A 320 -11.37 -20.68 12.92
C VAL A 320 -10.74 -20.22 14.22
N GLY A 321 -11.38 -20.53 15.35
CA GLY A 321 -10.92 -20.16 16.69
C GLY A 321 -11.66 -18.95 17.27
N ARG A 322 -11.06 -18.33 18.31
CA ARG A 322 -11.51 -17.05 18.86
C ARG A 322 -10.69 -15.96 18.19
N ILE A 323 -11.37 -15.17 17.38
CA ILE A 323 -10.80 -14.07 16.60
C ILE A 323 -11.25 -12.78 17.26
#